data_AF-A0A971FNX5-F1
#
_entry.id   AF-A0A971FNX5-F1
#
_cell.length_a   1.000
_cell.length_b   1.000
_cell.length_c   1.000
_cell.angle_alpha   90.00
_cell.angle_beta   90.00
_cell.angle_gamma   90.00
#
_symmetry.space_group_name_H-M   'P 1'
#
loop_
_entity.id
_entity.type
_entity.pdbx_description
1 polymer ?
#
loop_
_entity_poly.entity_id
_entity_poly.type
_entity_poly.pdbx_seq_one_letter_code
_entity_poly.pdbx_strand_id
1 'polypeptide(L)'
;MLLSFALIILLGFAMKGIFEKLKIPGLLGMLLAGILLGPHLLNLISPEIISVSADLREIAMIIILVRVGLTLDLKDLKKVGRPAILISFVPATLEIIAVTLLAPRLLHISTIDAAVLGAILGAV
;
A
#
# COMPACT_ATOMS: atom_id res chain seq x y z
N MET A 1 -21.02 -4.29 -10.23
CA MET A 1 -19.84 -3.45 -10.56
C MET A 1 -20.04 -1.95 -10.31
N LEU A 2 -20.92 -1.22 -11.02
CA LEU A 2 -20.98 0.25 -10.92
C LEU A 2 -21.36 0.77 -9.52
N LEU A 3 -22.33 0.13 -8.87
CA LEU A 3 -22.71 0.43 -7.49
C LEU A 3 -21.55 0.18 -6.51
N SER A 4 -20.82 -0.93 -6.67
CA SER A 4 -19.68 -1.25 -5.82
C SER A 4 -18.55 -0.22 -5.98
N PHE A 5 -18.26 0.24 -7.21
CA PHE A 5 -17.33 1.36 -7.44
C PHE A 5 -17.81 2.65 -6.78
N ALA A 6 -19.10 2.99 -6.91
CA ALA A 6 -19.67 4.18 -6.29
C ALA A 6 -19.56 4.12 -4.76
N LEU A 7 -19.81 2.96 -4.15
CA LEU A 7 -19.66 2.76 -2.71
C LEU A 7 -18.20 2.89 -2.25
N ILE A 8 -17.26 2.26 -2.96
CA ILE A 8 -15.83 2.33 -2.64
C ILE A 8 -15.35 3.79 -2.67
N ILE A 9 -15.71 4.54 -3.71
CA ILE A 9 -15.32 5.94 -3.87
C ILE A 9 -16.02 6.80 -2.80
N LEU A 10 -17.35 6.79 -2.75
CA LEU A 10 -18.09 7.69 -1.85
C LEU A 10 -17.78 7.41 -0.39
N LEU A 11 -17.85 6.15 0.05
CA LEU A 11 -17.60 5.81 1.44
C LEU A 11 -16.13 5.96 1.79
N GLY A 12 -15.21 5.57 0.90
CA GLY A 12 -13.77 5.74 1.10
C GLY A 12 -13.40 7.21 1.33
N PHE A 13 -13.84 8.11 0.44
CA PHE A 13 -13.58 9.54 0.59
C PHE A 13 -14.32 10.18 1.77
N ALA A 14 -15.56 9.76 2.06
CA ALA A 14 -16.29 10.22 3.23
C ALA A 14 -15.54 9.86 4.52
N MET A 15 -15.06 8.61 4.64
CA MET A 15 -14.37 8.15 5.83
C MET A 15 -12.96 8.72 5.96
N LYS A 16 -12.27 8.97 4.83
CA LYS A 16 -11.06 9.79 4.80
C LYS A 16 -11.31 11.15 5.45
N GLY A 17 -12.35 11.87 5.03
CA GLY A 17 -12.68 13.20 5.56
C GLY A 17 -13.07 13.18 7.03
N ILE A 18 -13.76 12.14 7.50
CA ILE A 18 -14.06 11.96 8.94
C ILE A 18 -12.76 11.78 9.73
N PHE A 19 -11.85 10.91 9.28
CA PHE A 19 -10.59 10.62 9.97
C PHE A 19 -9.67 11.83 10.01
N GLU A 20 -9.58 12.58 8.91
CA GLU A 20 -8.79 13.81 8.85
C GLU A 20 -9.34 14.89 9.82
N LYS A 21 -10.67 14.99 9.98
CA LYS A 21 -11.28 15.87 11.00
C LYS A 21 -10.94 15.44 12.43
N LEU A 22 -10.75 14.14 12.66
CA LEU A 22 -10.31 13.58 13.93
C LEU A 22 -8.78 13.63 14.12
N LYS A 23 -8.04 14.25 13.18
CA LYS A 23 -6.56 14.31 13.14
C LYS A 23 -5.87 12.94 13.04
N ILE A 24 -6.55 11.97 12.46
CA ILE A 24 -6.03 10.64 12.15
C ILE A 24 -5.68 10.58 10.66
N PRO A 25 -4.61 9.86 10.23
CA PRO A 25 -4.32 9.68 8.82
C PRO A 25 -5.53 9.15 8.04
N GLY A 26 -5.99 9.90 7.04
CA GLY A 26 -7.19 9.55 6.26
C GLY A 26 -7.10 8.19 5.54
N LEU A 27 -5.89 7.68 5.29
CA LEU A 27 -5.65 6.33 4.77
C LEU A 27 -6.26 5.24 5.67
N LEU A 28 -6.19 5.40 6.99
CA LEU A 28 -6.79 4.45 7.93
C LEU A 28 -8.32 4.43 7.79
N GLY A 29 -8.92 5.60 7.55
CA GLY A 29 -10.34 5.72 7.24
C GLY A 29 -10.68 4.98 5.94
N MET A 30 -9.91 5.16 4.87
CA MET A 30 -10.12 4.44 3.60
C MET A 30 -9.97 2.92 3.76
N LEU A 31 -8.98 2.46 4.53
CA LEU A 31 -8.77 1.04 4.85
C LEU A 31 -9.97 0.44 5.58
N LEU A 32 -10.46 1.13 6.60
CA LEU A 32 -11.65 0.69 7.34
C LEU A 32 -12.88 0.61 6.43
N ALA A 33 -13.03 1.53 5.46
CA ALA A 33 -14.17 1.49 4.54
C ALA A 33 -14.10 0.23 3.67
N GLY A 34 -12.90 -0.11 3.20
CA GLY A 34 -12.66 -1.35 2.47
C GLY A 34 -12.96 -2.60 3.29
N ILE A 35 -12.57 -2.63 4.56
CA ILE A 35 -12.89 -3.75 5.47
C ILE A 35 -14.40 -3.89 5.67
N LEU A 36 -15.10 -2.78 5.96
CA LEU A 36 -16.55 -2.76 6.15
C LEU A 36 -17.31 -3.20 4.90
N LEU A 37 -16.96 -2.67 3.73
CA LEU A 37 -17.61 -2.99 2.46
C LEU A 37 -17.26 -4.39 1.93
N GLY A 38 -16.14 -4.94 2.38
CA GLY A 38 -15.58 -6.21 1.90
C GLY A 38 -16.48 -7.43 2.15
N PRO A 39 -16.16 -8.57 1.50
CA PRO A 39 -16.93 -9.81 1.56
C PRO A 39 -17.04 -10.40 2.97
N HIS A 40 -16.12 -10.05 3.87
CA HIS A 40 -16.08 -10.57 5.23
C HIS A 40 -17.07 -9.90 6.20
N LEU A 41 -17.59 -8.71 5.87
CA LEU A 41 -18.52 -7.96 6.74
C LEU A 41 -19.85 -7.70 6.06
N LEU A 42 -19.93 -6.71 5.16
CA LEU A 42 -21.19 -6.33 4.52
C LEU A 42 -21.39 -7.00 3.14
N ASN A 43 -20.34 -7.55 2.53
CA ASN A 43 -20.37 -8.22 1.23
C ASN A 43 -21.07 -7.42 0.12
N LEU A 44 -20.84 -6.10 0.10
CA LEU A 44 -21.44 -5.17 -0.86
C LEU A 44 -20.58 -4.98 -2.13
N ILE A 45 -19.37 -5.53 -2.13
CA ILE A 45 -18.44 -5.48 -3.27
C ILE A 45 -18.68 -6.70 -4.15
N SER A 46 -18.97 -6.48 -5.43
CA SER A 46 -19.18 -7.59 -6.36
C SER A 46 -17.88 -8.37 -6.61
N PRO A 47 -17.93 -9.69 -6.79
CA PRO A 47 -16.75 -10.53 -7.04
C PRO A 47 -15.91 -10.06 -8.23
N GLU A 48 -16.54 -9.46 -9.24
CA GLU A 48 -15.83 -8.95 -10.42
C GLU A 48 -14.89 -7.79 -10.09
N ILE A 49 -15.18 -6.96 -9.07
CA ILE A 49 -14.25 -5.91 -8.63
C ILE A 49 -13.06 -6.54 -7.91
N ILE A 50 -13.29 -7.62 -7.15
CA ILE A 50 -12.21 -8.33 -6.46
C ILE A 50 -11.28 -8.96 -7.49
N SER A 51 -11.79 -9.52 -8.58
CA SER A 51 -10.96 -10.08 -9.66
C SER A 51 -10.17 -9.01 -10.42
N VAL A 52 -10.76 -7.85 -10.68
CA VAL A 52 -10.08 -6.74 -11.40
C VAL A 52 -9.17 -5.91 -10.48
N SER A 53 -9.20 -6.14 -9.16
CA SER A 53 -8.42 -5.37 -8.19
C SER A 53 -6.90 -5.44 -8.39
N ALA A 54 -6.40 -6.55 -8.92
CA ALA A 54 -4.98 -6.71 -9.25
C ALA A 54 -4.55 -5.71 -10.33
N ASP A 55 -5.31 -5.64 -11.43
CA ASP A 55 -5.07 -4.73 -12.55
C ASP A 55 -5.19 -3.26 -12.10
N LEU A 56 -6.20 -2.94 -11.28
CA LEU A 56 -6.38 -1.58 -10.74
C LEU A 56 -5.19 -1.15 -9.87
N ARG A 57 -4.66 -2.05 -9.04
CA ARG A 57 -3.49 -1.78 -8.19
C ARG A 57 -2.24 -1.56 -9.05
N GLU A 58 -2.06 -2.33 -10.12
CA GLU A 58 -0.94 -2.17 -11.04
C GLU A 58 -0.99 -0.80 -11.74
N ILE A 59 -2.15 -0.44 -12.31
CA ILE A 59 -2.37 0.87 -12.94
C ILE A 59 -2.14 2.00 -11.93
N ALA A 60 -2.66 1.88 -10.72
CA ALA A 60 -2.48 2.88 -9.67
C ALA A 60 -1.00 3.04 -9.29
N MET A 61 -0.26 1.94 -9.14
CA MET A 61 1.18 1.98 -8.84
C MET A 61 1.97 2.67 -9.95
N ILE A 62 1.69 2.36 -11.22
CA ILE A 62 2.31 3.03 -12.36
C ILE A 62 2.04 4.54 -12.31
N ILE A 63 0.79 4.95 -12.11
CA ILE A 63 0.42 6.37 -12.02
C ILE A 63 1.14 7.07 -10.86
N ILE A 64 1.19 6.45 -9.68
CA ILE A 64 1.86 7.01 -8.50
C ILE A 64 3.37 7.16 -8.76
N LEU A 65 4.04 6.13 -9.27
CA LEU A 65 5.48 6.16 -9.54
C LEU A 65 5.84 7.19 -10.62
N VAL A 66 5.07 7.25 -11.71
CA VAL A 66 5.27 8.26 -12.76
C VAL A 66 5.08 9.65 -12.19
N ARG A 67 4.02 9.88 -11.39
CA ARG A 67 3.76 11.18 -10.77
C ARG A 67 4.92 11.60 -9.86
N VAL A 68 5.40 10.70 -9.00
CA VAL A 68 6.55 10.96 -8.12
C VAL A 68 7.78 11.30 -8.94
N GLY A 69 8.07 10.53 -10.00
CA GLY A 69 9.20 10.78 -10.89
C GLY A 69 9.14 12.13 -11.60
N LEU A 70 7.95 12.56 -12.05
CA LEU A 70 7.74 13.86 -12.69
C LEU A 70 7.84 15.04 -11.73
N THR A 71 7.51 14.84 -10.44
CA THR A 71 7.64 15.87 -9.40
C THR A 71 9.05 15.99 -8.81
N LEU A 72 9.97 15.10 -9.18
CA LEU A 72 11.33 15.05 -8.65
C LEU A 72 12.24 16.08 -9.34
N ASP A 73 12.88 16.96 -8.56
CA ASP A 73 13.92 17.86 -9.08
C ASP A 73 15.30 17.17 -9.06
N LEU A 74 15.88 16.98 -10.25
CA LEU A 74 17.18 16.32 -10.41
C LEU A 74 18.35 17.10 -9.79
N LYS A 75 18.27 18.43 -9.69
CA LYS A 75 19.32 19.24 -9.05
C LYS A 75 19.30 19.04 -7.55
N ASP A 76 18.11 18.98 -6.94
CA ASP A 76 17.99 18.71 -5.51
C ASP A 76 18.37 17.27 -5.19
N LEU A 77 17.97 16.30 -6.01
CA LEU A 77 18.39 14.91 -5.86
C LEU A 77 19.91 14.77 -5.92
N LYS A 78 20.60 15.49 -6.83
CA LYS A 78 22.06 15.45 -6.91
C LYS A 78 22.74 15.98 -5.63
N LYS A 79 22.15 16.96 -4.94
CA LYS A 79 22.70 17.48 -3.67
C LYS A 79 22.63 16.44 -2.56
N VAL A 80 21.56 15.65 -2.51
CA VAL A 80 21.32 14.61 -1.47
C VAL A 80 21.49 13.18 -1.98
N GLY A 81 22.15 12.98 -3.13
CA GLY A 81 22.12 11.69 -3.84
C GLY A 81 22.72 10.52 -3.04
N ARG A 82 23.82 10.76 -2.31
CA ARG A 82 24.42 9.75 -1.43
C ARG A 82 23.47 9.36 -0.28
N PRO A 83 22.96 10.32 0.54
CA PRO A 83 21.91 10.02 1.51
C PRO A 83 20.69 9.32 0.92
N ALA A 84 20.21 9.76 -0.24
CA ALA A 84 19.03 9.19 -0.89
C ALA A 84 19.22 7.70 -1.20
N ILE A 85 20.35 7.33 -1.83
CA ILE A 85 20.65 5.92 -2.13
C ILE A 85 20.77 5.10 -0.84
N LEU A 86 21.44 5.62 0.18
CA LEU A 86 21.62 4.90 1.44
C LEU A 86 20.29 4.69 2.17
N ILE A 87 19.42 5.70 2.21
CA ILE A 87 18.09 5.63 2.83
C ILE A 87 17.16 4.68 2.05
N SER A 88 17.32 4.57 0.73
CA SER A 88 16.54 3.62 -0.07
C SER A 88 17.06 2.18 0.03
N PHE A 89 18.38 1.97 0.16
CA PHE A 89 18.96 0.63 0.09
C PHE A 89 19.16 -0.02 1.46
N VAL A 90 19.78 0.68 2.41
CA VAL A 90 20.21 0.07 3.68
C VAL A 90 19.01 -0.32 4.56
N PRO A 91 18.01 0.54 4.80
CA PRO A 91 16.81 0.15 5.55
C PRO A 91 16.04 -0.99 4.88
N ALA A 92 15.78 -0.89 3.57
CA ALA A 92 15.01 -1.89 2.84
C ALA A 92 15.69 -3.27 2.85
N THR A 93 17.01 -3.34 2.63
CA THR A 93 17.73 -4.63 2.69
C THR A 93 17.75 -5.21 4.10
N LEU A 94 17.96 -4.40 5.13
CA LEU A 94 17.90 -4.87 6.52
C LEU A 94 16.49 -5.35 6.89
N GLU A 95 15.44 -4.65 6.44
CA GLU A 95 14.05 -5.05 6.68
C GLU A 95 13.73 -6.37 5.99
N ILE A 96 14.09 -6.54 4.72
CA ILE A 96 13.90 -7.80 3.98
C ILE A 96 14.60 -8.95 4.71
N ILE A 97 15.86 -8.76 5.12
CA ILE A 97 16.64 -9.79 5.83
C ILE A 97 15.98 -10.10 7.19
N ALA A 98 15.61 -9.09 7.95
CA ALA A 98 15.00 -9.25 9.25
C ALA A 98 13.67 -10.01 9.16
N VAL A 99 12.79 -9.63 8.23
CA VAL A 99 11.50 -10.31 8.02
C VAL A 99 11.73 -11.75 7.56
N THR A 100 12.65 -11.99 6.63
CA THR A 100 12.95 -13.34 6.13
C THR A 100 13.44 -14.27 7.26
N LEU A 101 14.20 -13.75 8.22
CA LEU A 101 14.75 -14.54 9.34
C LEU A 101 13.77 -14.70 10.52
N LEU A 102 12.94 -13.69 10.79
CA LEU A 102 12.07 -13.66 11.97
C LEU A 102 10.66 -14.18 11.70
N ALA A 103 10.09 -13.87 10.52
CA ALA A 103 8.71 -14.25 10.20
C ALA A 103 8.45 -15.76 10.20
N PRO A 104 9.36 -16.65 9.77
CA PRO A 104 9.14 -18.10 9.87
C PRO A 104 8.95 -18.57 11.32
N ARG A 105 9.66 -17.94 12.27
CA ARG A 105 9.57 -18.29 13.70
C ARG A 105 8.34 -17.68 14.38
N LEU A 106 7.95 -16.47 13.98
CA LEU A 106 6.85 -15.74 14.61
C LEU A 106 5.47 -16.10 14.02
N LEU A 107 5.42 -16.32 12.70
CA LEU A 107 4.18 -16.53 11.95
C LEU A 107 4.00 -17.97 11.45
N HIS A 108 4.98 -18.84 11.69
CA HIS A 108 4.97 -20.25 11.26
C HIS A 108 4.82 -20.43 9.74
N ILE A 109 5.39 -19.53 8.94
CA ILE A 109 5.37 -19.57 7.47
C ILE A 109 6.68 -20.09 6.87
N SER A 110 6.66 -20.47 5.59
CA SER A 110 7.87 -20.91 4.90
C SER A 110 8.88 -19.76 4.74
N THR A 111 10.17 -20.09 4.61
CA THR A 111 11.22 -19.10 4.37
C THR A 111 11.01 -18.32 3.08
N ILE A 112 10.42 -18.96 2.06
CA ILE A 112 10.12 -18.32 0.77
C ILE A 112 8.98 -17.31 0.95
N ASP A 113 7.90 -17.69 1.64
CA ASP A 113 6.79 -16.77 1.93
C ASP A 113 7.25 -15.58 2.78
N ALA A 114 8.14 -15.83 3.75
CA ALA A 114 8.75 -14.78 4.55
C ALA A 114 9.62 -13.83 3.72
N ALA A 115 10.38 -14.34 2.74
CA ALA A 115 11.16 -13.51 1.83
C ALA A 115 10.26 -12.65 0.93
N VAL A 116 9.16 -13.21 0.42
CA VAL A 116 8.15 -12.47 -0.35
C VAL A 116 7.50 -11.39 0.52
N LEU A 117 7.12 -11.72 1.76
CA LEU A 117 6.57 -10.77 2.71
C LEU A 117 7.55 -9.62 3.00
N GLY A 118 8.83 -9.94 3.25
CA GLY A 118 9.88 -8.96 3.47
C GLY A 118 10.06 -8.02 2.29
N ALA A 119 10.02 -8.56 1.05
CA ALA A 119 10.10 -7.75 -0.16
C ALA A 119 8.89 -6.83 -0.35
N ILE A 120 7.68 -7.27 0.02
CA ILE A 120 6.47 -6.44 -0.03
C ILE A 120 6.54 -5.31 1.01
N LEU A 121 7.01 -5.61 2.23
CA LEU A 121 7.12 -4.62 3.30
C LEU A 121 8.21 -3.58 3.00
N GLY A 122 9.41 -4.01 2.61
CA GLY A 122 10.53 -3.10 2.33
C GLY A 122 10.36 -2.25 1.06
N ALA A 123 9.31 -2.47 0.27
CA ALA A 123 8.96 -1.63 -0.87
C ALA A 123 8.13 -0.39 -0.48
N VAL A 124 7.62 -0.33 0.77
CA VAL A 124 6.77 0.74 1.31
C VAL A 124 7.57 1.65 2.23
#